data_AF-A0A6V7XAQ0-F1
#
_entry.id   AF-A0A6V7XAQ0-F1
#
_cell.length_a   1.000
_cell.length_b   1.000
_cell.length_c   1.000
_cell.angle_alpha   90.00
_cell.angle_beta   90.00
_cell.angle_gamma   90.00
#
_symmetry.space_group_name_H-M   'P 1'
#
loop_
_entity.id
_entity.type
_entity.pdbx_description
1 polymer ?
#
loop_
_entity_poly.entity_id
_entity_poly.type
_entity_poly.pdbx_seq_one_letter_code
_entity_poly.pdbx_strand_id
1 'polypeptide(L)' 'MFILLFTPIFCLNEEGTEAAAATGLGIMPTSWQPTPKFSANHPFVFMLVNNDNEIIFCGIFQG' A
#
# COMPACT_ATOMS: atom_id res chain seq x y z
N MET A 1 -15.41 -16.78 29.67
CA MET A 1 -14.65 -15.61 29.18
C MET A 1 -13.73 -16.11 28.06
N PHE A 2 -14.23 -16.09 26.83
CA PHE A 2 -13.52 -16.62 25.66
C PHE A 2 -12.67 -15.48 25.11
N ILE A 3 -11.35 -15.61 25.20
CA ILE A 3 -10.42 -14.70 24.52
C ILE A 3 -10.48 -15.09 23.04
N LEU A 4 -11.08 -14.24 22.21
CA LEU A 4 -10.99 -14.37 20.76
C LEU A 4 -9.53 -14.16 20.35
N LEU A 5 -8.84 -15.26 20.05
CA LEU A 5 -7.49 -15.26 19.49
C LEU A 5 -7.61 -14.90 18.00
N PHE A 6 -7.85 -13.63 17.71
CA PHE A 6 -7.80 -13.13 16.34
C PHE A 6 -6.34 -12.86 16.02
N THR A 7 -5.67 -13.81 15.36
CA THR A 7 -4.37 -13.58 14.73
C THR A 7 -4.62 -12.96 13.35
N PRO A 8 -4.52 -11.63 13.16
CA PRO A 8 -4.59 -11.06 11.83
C PRO A 8 -3.36 -11.52 11.05
N ILE A 9 -3.57 -12.33 10.00
CA ILE A 9 -2.52 -12.68 9.05
C ILE A 9 -2.62 -11.65 7.92
N PHE A 10 -1.67 -10.72 7.87
CA PHE A 10 -1.59 -9.75 6.78
C PHE A 10 -0.34 -10.07 5.95
N CYS A 11 -0.55 -10.74 4.82
CA CYS A 11 0.50 -11.00 3.83
C CYS A 11 0.49 -9.85 2.81
N LEU A 12 1.53 -9.02 2.82
CA LEU A 12 1.79 -8.07 1.75
C LEU A 12 2.48 -8.81 0.61
N ASN A 13 1.95 -8.69 -0.61
CA ASN A 13 2.59 -9.12 -1.84
C ASN A 13 2.66 -7.95 -2.83
N GLU A 14 3.53 -8.08 -3.84
CA GLU A 14 3.79 -7.05 -4.83
C GLU A 14 2.66 -6.90 -5.87
N GLU A 15 1.68 -7.82 -5.88
CA GLU A 15 0.58 -7.87 -6.86
C GLU A 15 -0.33 -6.63 -6.84
N GLY A 16 -0.36 -5.86 -5.75
CA GLY A 16 -1.28 -4.73 -5.59
C GLY A 16 -0.92 -3.44 -6.33
N THR A 17 0.36 -3.20 -6.67
CA THR A 17 0.83 -1.95 -7.34
C THR A 17 1.65 -2.20 -8.61
N GLU A 18 2.28 -3.37 -8.77
CA GLU A 18 2.94 -3.75 -10.03
C GLU A 18 1.94 -3.86 -11.20
N ALA A 19 0.68 -4.21 -10.96
CA ALA A 19 -0.35 -4.28 -12.00
C ALA A 19 -0.72 -2.89 -12.59
N ALA A 20 -0.63 -1.80 -11.82
CA ALA A 20 -0.95 -0.46 -12.30
C ALA A 20 0.21 0.18 -13.08
N ALA A 21 1.46 -0.15 -12.74
CA ALA A 21 2.66 0.33 -13.43
C ALA A 21 2.98 -0.47 -14.71
N ALA A 22 2.52 -1.72 -14.83
CA ALA A 22 2.78 -2.60 -15.97
C ALA A 22 1.85 -2.37 -17.18
N THR A 23 1.14 -1.24 -17.28
CA THR A 23 0.55 -0.85 -18.59
C THR A 23 1.66 -0.24 -19.45
N GLY A 24 2.55 -1.10 -19.92
CA GLY A 24 3.60 -0.81 -20.89
C GLY A 24 3.03 -0.52 -22.27
N LEU A 25 2.39 0.63 -22.44
CA LEU A 25 2.41 1.33 -23.72
C LEU A 25 3.63 2.24 -23.67
N GLY A 26 4.61 2.00 -24.54
CA GLY A 26 5.88 2.73 -24.61
C GLY A 26 5.67 4.20 -24.95
N ILE A 27 5.27 5.00 -23.97
CA ILE A 27 5.23 6.46 -24.08
C ILE A 27 6.61 6.93 -23.66
N MET A 28 7.42 7.32 -24.64
CA MET A 28 8.66 8.04 -24.37
C MET A 28 8.27 9.39 -23.76
N PRO A 29 8.73 9.73 -22.54
CA PRO A 29 8.47 11.05 -21.99
C PRO A 29 9.13 12.11 -22.89
N THR A 30 8.33 12.97 -23.50
CA THR A 30 8.81 14.09 -24.35
C THR A 30 9.19 15.32 -23.53
N SER A 31 8.98 15.29 -22.22
CA SER A 31 9.33 16.33 -21.26
C SER A 31 9.60 15.72 -19.89
N TRP A 32 10.41 16.41 -19.06
CA TRP A 32 10.68 15.97 -17.69
C TRP A 32 9.48 16.29 -16.79
N GLN A 33 8.77 15.26 -16.36
CA GLN A 33 7.78 15.35 -15.28
C GLN A 33 8.42 14.77 -14.02
N PRO A 34 8.71 15.58 -12.99
CA PRO A 34 9.20 15.03 -11.73
C PRO A 34 8.08 14.22 -11.07
N THR A 35 8.19 12.89 -11.12
CA THR A 35 7.32 12.02 -10.35
C THR A 35 7.72 12.08 -8.87
N PRO A 36 6.76 12.25 -7.94
CA PRO A 36 7.06 12.21 -6.53
C PRO A 36 7.58 10.81 -6.19
N LYS A 37 8.77 10.74 -5.61
CA LYS A 37 9.33 9.48 -5.10
C LYS A 37 8.79 9.24 -3.70
N PHE A 38 8.05 8.14 -3.51
CA PHE A 38 7.65 7.66 -2.20
C PHE A 38 8.58 6.51 -1.77
N SER A 39 9.18 6.62 -0.59
CA SER A 39 10.05 5.58 -0.02
C SER A 39 9.68 5.37 1.45
N ALA A 40 9.10 4.20 1.75
CA ALA A 40 8.68 3.81 3.10
C ALA A 40 9.79 3.03 3.84
N ASN A 41 11.01 3.60 3.86
CA ASN A 41 12.20 2.99 4.47
C ASN A 41 12.44 3.42 5.94
N HIS A 42 11.37 3.75 6.66
CA HIS A 42 11.35 4.26 8.03
C HIS A 42 9.94 4.03 8.62
N PRO A 43 9.71 4.19 9.94
CA PRO A 43 8.42 3.94 10.53
C PRO A 43 7.28 4.75 9.87
N PHE A 44 6.16 4.09 9.59
CA PHE A 44 4.99 4.71 8.95
C PHE A 44 3.67 4.18 9.50
N VAL A 45 2.61 4.99 9.36
CA VAL A 45 1.22 4.61 9.69
C VAL A 45 0.55 4.10 8.42
N PHE A 46 -0.23 3.03 8.52
CA PHE A 46 -1.04 2.53 7.41
C PHE A 46 -2.49 2.29 7.84
N MET A 47 -3.40 2.38 6.87
CA MET A 47 -4.82 2.10 7.04
C MET A 47 -5.34 1.37 5.82
N LEU A 48 -6.18 0.36 6.03
CA LEU A 48 -7.01 -0.24 5.00
C LEU A 48 -8.40 0.34 5.14
N VAL A 49 -8.85 1.03 4.10
CA VAL A 49 -10.16 1.68 4.07
C VAL A 49 -11.05 1.00 3.03
N ASN A 50 -12.34 0.88 3.33
CA ASN A 50 -13.34 0.50 2.33
C ASN A 50 -13.62 1.69 1.38
N ASN A 51 -14.33 1.43 0.29
CA ASN A 51 -14.81 2.45 -0.64
C ASN A 51 -15.68 3.52 0.03
N ASP A 52 -16.33 3.19 1.15
CA ASP A 52 -17.12 4.11 1.97
C ASP A 52 -16.26 4.95 2.95
N ASN A 53 -14.92 4.93 2.80
CA ASN A 53 -13.93 5.56 3.68
C ASN A 53 -13.94 5.06 5.13
N GLU A 54 -14.52 3.89 5.37
CA GLU A 54 -14.50 3.25 6.69
C GLU A 54 -13.16 2.53 6.91
N ILE A 55 -12.55 2.71 8.08
CA ILE A 55 -11.29 2.07 8.45
C ILE A 55 -11.57 0.62 8.87
N ILE A 56 -11.09 -0.32 8.06
CA ILE A 56 -11.20 -1.76 8.32
C ILE A 56 -10.01 -2.24 9.16
N PHE A 57 -8.82 -1.68 8.90
CA PHE A 57 -7.60 -1.95 9.67
C PHE A 57 -6.72 -0.71 9.75
N CYS A 58 -5.97 -0.56 10.84
CA CYS A 58 -4.93 0.45 10.96
C CYS A 58 -3.77 -0.05 11.82
N GLY A 59 -2.59 0.54 11.62
CA GLY A 59 -1.41 0.15 12.37
C GLY A 59 -0.21 1.05 12.12
N ILE A 60 0.85 0.78 12.87
CA ILE A 60 2.16 1.41 12.71
C ILE A 60 3.14 0.32 12.32
N PHE A 61 3.85 0.52 11.21
CA PHE A 61 5.03 -0.25 10.86
C PHE A 61 6.25 0.46 11.44
N GLN A 62 7.09 -0.27 12.19
CA GLN A 62 8.24 0.33 12.89
C GLN A 62 9.61 0.01 12.26
N GLY A 63 9.65 -0.72 11.12
CA GLY A 63 10.91 -1.10 10.46
C GLY A 63 11.51 -2.37 11.04
#